data_AF-A0A947MRL3-F1
#
_entry.id   AF-A0A947MRL3-F1
#
_cell.length_a   1.000
_cell.length_b   1.000
_cell.length_c   1.000
_cell.angle_alpha   90.00
_cell.angle_beta   90.00
_cell.angle_gamma   90.00
#
_symmetry.space_group_name_H-M   'P 1'
#
loop_
_entity.id
_entity.type
_entity.pdbx_description
1 polymer ?
#
loop_
_entity_poly.entity_id
_entity_poly.type
_entity_poly.pdbx_seq_one_letter_code
_entity_poly.pdbx_strand_id
1 'polypeptide(L)' 'TLDIFTGLFKSVVFAWLIVLIGAHAGFSAQGGAESVGRVTTSSVVRSIFWVIVADAAFSILFYFGD' A
#
# COMPACT_ATOMS: atom_id res chain seq x y z
N THR A 1 -18.39 8.74 -15.79
CA THR A 1 -18.06 9.59 -14.61
C THR A 1 -17.82 8.76 -13.37
N LEU A 2 -18.61 7.69 -13.14
CA LEU A 2 -18.36 6.75 -12.04
C LEU A 2 -16.96 6.12 -12.13
N ASP A 3 -16.50 5.65 -13.29
CA ASP A 3 -15.13 5.11 -13.48
C ASP A 3 -14.00 6.03 -13.01
N ILE A 4 -14.17 7.35 -13.18
CA ILE A 4 -13.16 8.33 -12.77
C ILE A 4 -13.15 8.43 -11.23
N PHE A 5 -14.32 8.42 -10.60
CA PHE A 5 -14.44 8.45 -9.14
C PHE A 5 -13.91 7.18 -8.49
N THR A 6 -14.15 6.02 -9.10
CA THR A 6 -13.71 4.72 -8.57
C THR A 6 -12.19 4.56 -8.70
N GLY A 7 -11.61 4.98 -9.84
CA GLY A 7 -10.16 5.05 -10.02
C GLY A 7 -9.47 6.04 -9.07
N LEU A 8 -10.09 7.21 -8.83
CA LEU A 8 -9.57 8.20 -7.90
C LEU A 8 -9.60 7.68 -6.45
N PHE A 9 -10.70 7.04 -6.04
CA PHE A 9 -10.83 6.42 -4.72
C PHE A 9 -9.79 5.32 -4.52
N LYS A 10 -9.62 4.42 -5.50
CA LYS A 10 -8.62 3.33 -5.47
C LYS A 10 -7.20 3.89 -5.31
N SER A 11 -6.87 4.97 -6.02
CA SER A 11 -5.57 5.64 -5.96
C SER A 11 -5.29 6.25 -4.58
N VAL A 12 -6.29 6.89 -3.96
CA VAL A 12 -6.18 7.43 -2.60
C VAL A 12 -5.93 6.32 -1.58
N VAL A 13 -6.63 5.19 -1.69
CA VAL A 13 -6.44 4.04 -0.80
C VAL A 13 -5.02 3.47 -0.91
N PHE A 14 -4.48 3.37 -2.12
CA PHE A 14 -3.10 2.93 -2.32
C PHE A 14 -2.07 3.88 -1.74
N ALA A 15 -2.25 5.19 -1.95
CA ALA A 15 -1.38 6.20 -1.35
C ALA A 15 -1.36 6.09 0.18
N TRP A 16 -2.52 5.91 0.80
CA TRP A 16 -2.65 5.72 2.24
C TRP A 16 -1.94 4.46 2.74
N LEU A 17 -2.11 3.31 2.07
CA LEU A 17 -1.44 2.07 2.42
C LEU A 17 0.09 2.22 2.36
N ILE A 18 0.61 2.83 1.29
CA ILE A 18 2.06 3.01 1.11
C ILE A 18 2.65 3.91 2.19
N VAL A 19 1.99 5.04 2.49
CA VAL A 19 2.45 5.99 3.52
C VAL A 19 2.41 5.35 4.90
N LEU A 20 1.33 4.66 5.26
CA LEU A 20 1.20 4.03 6.58
C LEU A 20 2.23 2.92 6.78
N ILE A 21 2.40 2.03 5.80
CA ILE A 21 3.36 0.92 5.88
C ILE A 21 4.80 1.46 5.89
N GLY A 22 5.08 2.48 5.06
CA GLY A 22 6.38 3.15 5.01
C GLY A 22 6.72 3.85 6.33
N ALA A 23 5.81 4.66 6.87
CA ALA A 23 5.99 5.37 8.14
C ALA A 23 6.14 4.38 9.31
N HIS A 24 5.31 3.35 9.38
CA HIS A 24 5.37 2.34 10.45
C HIS A 24 6.71 1.58 10.44
N ALA A 25 7.21 1.22 9.25
CA ALA A 25 8.52 0.59 9.13
C ALA A 25 9.66 1.54 9.50
N GLY A 26 9.57 2.82 9.14
CA GLY A 26 10.54 3.85 9.53
C GLY A 26 10.63 4.00 11.05
N PHE A 27 9.49 4.04 11.75
CA PHE A 27 9.47 4.08 13.22
C PHE A 27 9.96 2.79 13.89
N SER A 28 9.82 1.65 13.22
CA SER A 28 10.28 0.35 13.73
C SER A 28 11.77 0.10 13.48
N ALA A 29 12.46 0.95 12.73
CA ALA A 29 13.88 0.80 12.45
C ALA A 29 14.71 1.15 13.69
N GLN A 30 15.48 0.18 14.19
CA GLN A 30 16.37 0.32 15.35
C GLN A 30 17.76 -0.21 15.00
N GLY A 31 18.83 0.49 15.38
CA GLY A 31 20.21 -0.01 15.23
C GLY A 31 21.04 0.53 14.04
N GLY A 32 20.97 1.84 13.78
CA GLY A 32 21.88 2.52 12.83
C GLY A 32 21.49 2.35 11.36
N ALA A 33 22.35 2.82 10.44
CA ALA A 33 22.04 2.93 9.01
C ALA A 33 21.78 1.57 8.31
N GLU A 34 22.45 0.49 8.76
CA GLU A 34 22.31 -0.84 8.16
C GLU A 34 20.95 -1.48 8.47
N SER A 35 20.42 -1.28 9.68
CA SER A 35 19.10 -1.80 10.04
C SER A 35 17.97 -1.03 9.35
N VAL A 36 18.14 0.28 9.13
CA VAL A 36 17.21 1.12 8.36
C VAL A 36 17.08 0.59 6.93
N GLY A 37 18.20 0.26 6.27
CA GLY A 37 18.18 -0.35 4.94
C GLY A 37 17.39 -1.66 4.91
N ARG A 38 17.69 -2.58 5.83
CA ARG A 38 17.02 -3.89 5.92
C ARG A 38 15.52 -3.78 6.18
N VAL A 39 15.13 -2.91 7.12
CA VAL A 39 13.71 -2.68 7.46
C VAL A 39 12.98 -2.01 6.30
N THR A 40 13.61 -1.05 5.61
CA THR A 40 13.04 -0.37 4.43
C THR A 40 12.81 -1.33 3.27
N THR A 41 13.76 -2.20 2.94
CA THR A 41 13.58 -3.19 1.86
C THR A 41 12.42 -4.15 2.17
N SER A 42 12.34 -4.66 3.40
CA SER A 42 11.22 -5.54 3.79
C SER A 42 9.88 -4.79 3.79
N SER A 43 9.89 -3.51 4.15
CA SER A 43 8.72 -2.64 4.15
C SER A 43 8.15 -2.44 2.75
N VAL A 44 9.02 -2.14 1.78
CA VAL A 44 8.61 -1.98 0.38
C VAL A 44 7.96 -3.24 -0.16
N VAL A 45 8.55 -4.42 0.09
CA VAL A 45 7.98 -5.70 -0.34
C VAL A 45 6.61 -5.94 0.32
N ARG A 46 6.47 -5.69 1.63
CA ARG A 46 5.18 -5.78 2.33
C ARG A 46 4.15 -4.82 1.76
N SER A 47 4.55 -3.58 1.48
CA SER A 47 3.68 -2.54 0.94
C SER A 47 3.13 -2.93 -0.44
N ILE A 48 4.01 -3.38 -1.34
CA ILE A 48 3.61 -3.85 -2.68
C ILE A 48 2.65 -5.03 -2.58
N PHE A 49 2.92 -6.00 -1.70
CA PHE A 49 2.03 -7.14 -1.50
C PHE A 49 0.62 -6.71 -1.05
N TRP A 50 0.53 -5.80 -0.06
CA TRP A 50 -0.75 -5.27 0.41
C TRP A 50 -1.48 -4.46 -0.66
N VAL A 51 -0.76 -3.68 -1.48
CA VAL A 51 -1.35 -2.94 -2.60
C VAL A 51 -1.96 -3.91 -3.62
N ILE A 52 -1.27 -4.99 -3.98
CA ILE A 52 -1.78 -6.00 -4.92
C ILE A 52 -3.04 -6.69 -4.36
N VAL A 53 -3.03 -7.07 -3.08
CA VAL A 53 -4.20 -7.70 -2.43
C VAL A 53 -5.38 -6.73 -2.38
N ALA A 54 -5.14 -5.47 -2.03
CA ALA A 54 -6.17 -4.44 -2.03
C ALA A 54 -6.71 -4.19 -3.44
N ASP A 55 -5.84 -4.14 -4.45
CA ASP A 55 -6.21 -3.98 -5.86
C ASP A 55 -7.17 -5.09 -6.31
N ALA A 56 -6.79 -6.35 -6.05
CA ALA A 56 -7.60 -7.51 -6.38
C ALA A 56 -8.95 -7.50 -5.66
N ALA A 57 -8.97 -7.14 -4.37
CA ALA A 57 -10.20 -7.02 -3.59
C ALA A 57 -11.14 -5.94 -4.17
N PHE A 58 -10.61 -4.75 -4.49
CA PHE A 58 -11.39 -3.69 -5.12
C PHE A 58 -11.87 -4.07 -6.52
N SER A 59 -11.04 -4.74 -7.31
CA SER A 59 -11.44 -5.20 -8.65
C SER A 59 -12.58 -6.22 -8.60
N ILE A 60 -12.55 -7.17 -7.65
CA ILE A 60 -13.65 -8.13 -7.46
C ILE A 60 -14.92 -7.40 -6.98
N LEU A 61 -14.78 -6.48 -6.03
CA LEU A 61 -15.91 -5.73 -5.47
C LEU A 61 -16.60 -4.86 -6.54
N PHE A 62 -15.83 -4.19 -7.40
CA PHE A 62 -16.36 -3.40 -8.51
C PHE A 62 -16.95 -4.28 -9.60
N TYR A 63 -16.30 -5.40 -9.96
CA TYR A 63 -16.81 -6.32 -10.97
C TYR A 63 -18.11 -7.02 -10.55
N PHE A 64 -18.35 -7.21 -9.24
CA PHE A 64 -19.59 -7.79 -8.73
C PHE A 64 -20.68 -6.74 -8.47
N GLY A 65 -20.31 -5.45 -8.41
CA GLY A 65 -21.21 -4.33 -8.14
C GLY A 65 -21.76 -3.61 -9.37
N ASP A 66 -21.17 -3.86 -10.55
CA ASP A 66 -21.74 -3.58 -11.89
C ASP A 66 -22.59 -4.77 -12.38
#